data_AF-A0A947KSZ3-F1
#
_entry.id   AF-A0A947KSZ3-F1
#
_cell.length_a   1.000
_cell.length_b   1.000
_cell.length_c   1.000
_cell.angle_alpha   90.00
_cell.angle_beta   90.00
_cell.angle_gamma   90.00
#
_symmetry.space_group_name_H-M   'P 1'
#
loop_
_entity.id
_entity.type
_entity.pdbx_description
1 polymer ?
#
loop_
_entity_poly.entity_id
_entity_poly.type
_entity_poly.pdbx_seq_one_letter_code
_entity_poly.pdbx_strand_id
1 'polypeptide(L)'
;MQRKQIVLNLLASFTVLFGMSGCSSLQETFASQMEVPTLEHQANRVAIGMTIVRENNIMLSKIPISADALWPKAVSAEINDTDKKFIEEALMDDAYYSTSHYTNLLQRNMLGSSASMNQLGDFANIASIVLDQSVSPLTYRAMQKIVVLYGKNEADWPNVFNFDGSLSDFLNFKEGKLIDIEAASADVYQSLGEGVIALTPVNLQKDLSRANLEMLEGFAEVLSLQAQKGEIESKLKSDTADALSEEEKLELEEELRVVEATIAEAESIADEKEAIYFQLLDQAVVSLESDINIDDENYVKLAKNINIVSSEVQAGATEAYASFGLALANIGSSNIILNFPTELKSLAIGKAMVPMNLQSKYDERIARLVKNALYLLPNIFMGTYYANKQSTLAQKYEEVTAIIILAYDTKMEQESLSLK
;
A
#
# COMPACT_ATOMS: atom_id res chain seq x y z
N MET A 1 -27.68 -15.81 18.03
CA MET A 1 -26.66 -14.74 17.82
C MET A 1 -25.73 -15.04 16.65
N GLN A 2 -25.17 -16.25 16.50
CA GLN A 2 -24.28 -16.64 15.39
C GLN A 2 -24.78 -16.29 13.97
N ARG A 3 -26.08 -16.47 13.66
CA ARG A 3 -26.61 -16.15 12.32
C ARG A 3 -26.62 -14.67 11.94
N LYS A 4 -26.64 -13.74 12.91
CA LYS A 4 -26.59 -12.29 12.63
C LYS A 4 -25.16 -11.79 12.37
N GLN A 5 -24.16 -12.40 13.01
CA GLN A 5 -22.75 -12.14 12.73
C GLN A 5 -22.33 -12.67 11.35
N ILE A 6 -22.89 -13.80 10.91
CA ILE A 6 -22.63 -14.39 9.60
C ILE A 6 -23.11 -13.49 8.45
N VAL A 7 -24.26 -12.83 8.59
CA VAL A 7 -24.81 -11.92 7.56
C VAL A 7 -24.01 -10.62 7.49
N LEU A 8 -23.51 -10.12 8.63
CA LEU A 8 -22.67 -8.91 8.69
C LEU A 8 -21.28 -9.17 8.09
N ASN A 9 -20.69 -10.34 8.34
CA ASN A 9 -19.41 -10.75 7.77
C ASN A 9 -19.49 -10.94 6.26
N LEU A 10 -20.56 -11.57 5.77
CA LEU A 10 -20.78 -11.72 4.33
C LEU A 10 -21.03 -10.38 3.66
N LEU A 11 -21.73 -9.43 4.31
CA LEU A 11 -21.92 -8.08 3.80
C LEU A 11 -20.62 -7.28 3.77
N ALA A 12 -19.82 -7.30 4.85
CA ALA A 12 -18.55 -6.56 4.91
C ALA A 12 -17.56 -7.06 3.84
N SER A 13 -17.43 -8.38 3.70
CA SER A 13 -16.67 -8.99 2.60
C SER A 13 -17.32 -8.72 1.22
N PHE A 14 -18.65 -8.64 1.11
CA PHE A 14 -19.33 -8.30 -0.16
C PHE A 14 -19.13 -6.83 -0.59
N THR A 15 -19.12 -5.88 0.35
CA THR A 15 -18.80 -4.47 0.04
C THR A 15 -17.33 -4.31 -0.39
N VAL A 16 -16.43 -5.12 0.16
CA VAL A 16 -15.03 -5.20 -0.30
C VAL A 16 -14.95 -5.88 -1.68
N LEU A 17 -15.75 -6.93 -1.94
CA LEU A 17 -15.78 -7.66 -3.21
C LEU A 17 -16.36 -6.86 -4.40
N PHE A 18 -17.26 -5.90 -4.18
CA PHE A 18 -17.90 -5.14 -5.28
C PHE A 18 -17.19 -3.83 -5.66
N GLY A 19 -16.21 -3.37 -4.87
CA GLY A 19 -15.40 -2.19 -5.18
C GLY A 19 -14.04 -2.50 -5.82
N MET A 20 -13.61 -3.77 -5.82
CA MET A 20 -12.22 -4.16 -6.15
C MET A 20 -12.12 -4.81 -7.53
N SER A 21 -11.91 -4.00 -8.56
CA SER A 21 -11.49 -4.48 -9.88
C SER A 21 -9.99 -4.76 -9.89
N GLY A 22 -9.57 -5.96 -9.49
CA GLY A 22 -8.18 -6.41 -9.59
C GLY A 22 -8.01 -7.91 -9.34
N CYS A 23 -7.40 -8.65 -10.28
CA CYS A 23 -7.22 -10.11 -10.19
C CYS A 23 -6.42 -10.52 -8.94
N SER A 24 -5.39 -9.75 -8.59
CA SER A 24 -4.56 -9.90 -7.40
C SER A 24 -5.35 -9.75 -6.09
N SER A 25 -6.24 -8.74 -5.98
CA SER A 25 -7.07 -8.49 -4.79
C SER A 25 -8.08 -9.61 -4.53
N LEU A 26 -8.65 -10.16 -5.60
CA LEU A 26 -9.53 -11.33 -5.50
C LEU A 26 -8.77 -12.58 -5.04
N GLN A 27 -7.60 -12.85 -5.64
CA GLN A 27 -6.75 -13.98 -5.23
C GLN A 27 -6.27 -13.83 -3.78
N GLU A 28 -5.95 -12.60 -3.36
CA GLU A 28 -5.57 -12.28 -1.99
C GLU A 28 -6.70 -12.60 -0.99
N THR A 29 -7.94 -12.29 -1.37
CA THR A 29 -9.11 -12.66 -0.56
C THR A 29 -9.15 -14.16 -0.37
N PHE A 30 -8.97 -14.96 -1.42
CA PHE A 30 -8.92 -16.43 -1.29
C PHE A 30 -7.74 -16.90 -0.42
N ALA A 31 -6.55 -16.34 -0.61
CA ALA A 31 -5.37 -16.67 0.18
C ALA A 31 -5.59 -16.37 1.69
N SER A 32 -6.17 -15.21 2.01
CA SER A 32 -6.51 -14.81 3.39
C SER A 32 -7.49 -15.76 4.10
N GLN A 33 -8.30 -16.48 3.32
CA GLN A 33 -9.25 -17.45 3.83
C GLN A 33 -8.61 -18.83 4.04
N MET A 34 -7.42 -19.08 3.51
CA MET A 34 -6.73 -20.37 3.64
C MET A 34 -5.62 -20.37 4.69
N GLU A 35 -5.11 -19.17 5.05
CA GLU A 35 -4.07 -18.99 6.06
C GLU A 35 -4.54 -19.29 7.49
N VAL A 36 -3.57 -19.50 8.39
CA VAL A 36 -3.86 -19.57 9.83
C VAL A 36 -4.16 -18.15 10.31
N PRO A 37 -5.26 -17.89 11.03
CA PRO A 37 -5.64 -16.54 11.43
C PRO A 37 -4.78 -16.04 12.60
N THR A 38 -3.52 -15.73 12.32
CA THR A 38 -2.54 -15.24 13.29
C THR A 38 -2.35 -13.73 13.18
N LEU A 39 -1.90 -13.10 14.26
CA LEU A 39 -1.54 -11.68 14.25
C LEU A 39 -0.37 -11.44 13.30
N GLU A 40 0.58 -12.38 13.23
CA GLU A 40 1.70 -12.31 12.30
C GLU A 40 1.26 -12.27 10.83
N HIS A 41 0.31 -13.12 10.42
CA HIS A 41 -0.23 -13.12 9.07
C HIS A 41 -0.87 -11.77 8.75
N GLN A 42 -1.68 -11.23 9.67
CA GLN A 42 -2.32 -9.92 9.45
C GLN A 42 -1.31 -8.77 9.49
N ALA A 43 -0.26 -8.86 10.31
CA ALA A 43 0.81 -7.89 10.33
C ALA A 43 1.61 -7.87 9.02
N ASN A 44 1.96 -9.02 8.47
CA ASN A 44 2.62 -9.11 7.17
C ASN A 44 1.71 -8.59 6.05
N ARG A 45 0.41 -8.90 6.08
CA ARG A 45 -0.60 -8.35 5.16
C ARG A 45 -0.59 -6.83 5.21
N VAL A 46 -0.73 -6.24 6.40
CA VAL A 46 -0.66 -4.77 6.58
C VAL A 46 0.68 -4.20 6.12
N ALA A 47 1.80 -4.89 6.34
CA ALA A 47 3.11 -4.47 5.85
C ALA A 47 3.18 -4.39 4.32
N ILE A 48 2.57 -5.35 3.61
CA ILE A 48 2.43 -5.29 2.15
C ILE A 48 1.49 -4.15 1.73
N GLY A 49 0.35 -3.96 2.40
CA GLY A 49 -0.54 -2.83 2.13
C GLY A 49 0.19 -1.48 2.28
N MET A 50 1.01 -1.37 3.33
CA MET A 50 1.85 -0.20 3.58
C MET A 50 2.96 -0.03 2.54
N THR A 51 3.55 -1.12 2.09
CA THR A 51 4.56 -1.11 1.03
C THR A 51 3.97 -0.54 -0.25
N ILE A 52 2.75 -0.94 -0.62
CA ILE A 52 2.04 -0.41 -1.78
C ILE A 52 1.75 1.10 -1.63
N VAL A 53 1.30 1.55 -0.44
CA VAL A 53 1.10 2.99 -0.17
C VAL A 53 2.41 3.77 -0.32
N ARG A 54 3.55 3.22 0.12
CA ARG A 54 4.87 3.85 -0.02
C ARG A 54 5.37 3.85 -1.47
N GLU A 55 5.17 2.77 -2.21
CA GLU A 55 5.46 2.69 -3.64
C GLU A 55 4.67 3.74 -4.43
N ASN A 56 3.36 3.86 -4.14
CA ASN A 56 2.52 4.91 -4.72
C ASN A 56 3.07 6.31 -4.39
N ASN A 57 3.46 6.55 -3.14
CA ASN A 57 4.06 7.82 -2.75
C ASN A 57 5.36 8.10 -3.51
N ILE A 58 6.21 7.09 -3.70
CA ILE A 58 7.44 7.19 -4.49
C ILE A 58 7.11 7.58 -5.93
N MET A 59 6.19 6.85 -6.57
CA MET A 59 5.76 7.10 -7.95
C MET A 59 5.16 8.50 -8.14
N LEU A 60 4.43 9.01 -7.15
CA LEU A 60 3.81 10.33 -7.21
C LEU A 60 4.81 11.47 -6.99
N SER A 61 5.79 11.30 -6.09
CA SER A 61 6.52 12.44 -5.50
C SER A 61 8.04 12.34 -5.48
N LYS A 62 8.63 11.15 -5.70
CA LYS A 62 10.08 10.94 -5.46
C LYS A 62 10.85 10.47 -6.68
N ILE A 63 10.17 9.83 -7.62
CA ILE A 63 10.80 9.36 -8.85
C ILE A 63 10.48 10.36 -9.97
N PRO A 64 11.50 10.93 -10.65
CA PRO A 64 11.27 11.83 -11.76
C PRO A 64 10.51 11.16 -12.91
N ILE A 65 9.85 11.97 -13.73
CA ILE A 65 9.18 11.50 -14.94
C ILE A 65 9.58 12.33 -16.15
N SER A 66 9.66 11.67 -17.30
CA SER A 66 9.97 12.28 -18.58
C SER A 66 9.23 11.53 -19.69
N ALA A 67 9.21 12.08 -20.90
CA ALA A 67 8.61 11.45 -22.07
C ALA A 67 9.33 10.15 -22.50
N ASP A 68 10.60 10.01 -22.16
CA ASP A 68 11.46 8.86 -22.46
C ASP A 68 11.68 7.90 -21.27
N ALA A 69 11.04 8.17 -20.13
CA ALA A 69 11.11 7.30 -18.96
C ALA A 69 10.57 5.89 -19.29
N LEU A 70 11.36 4.87 -18.94
CA LEU A 70 11.00 3.46 -19.17
C LEU A 70 10.32 2.81 -17.97
N TRP A 71 10.57 3.32 -16.76
CA TRP A 71 10.04 2.77 -15.52
C TRP A 71 8.50 2.74 -15.46
N PRO A 72 7.72 3.69 -16.03
CA PRO A 72 6.25 3.62 -16.00
C PRO A 72 5.71 2.32 -16.59
N LYS A 73 6.24 1.90 -17.75
CA LYS A 73 5.85 0.65 -18.39
C LYS A 73 6.34 -0.58 -17.63
N ALA A 74 7.46 -0.47 -16.93
CA ALA A 74 8.01 -1.57 -16.14
C ALA A 74 7.18 -1.83 -14.87
N VAL A 75 6.68 -0.78 -14.20
CA VAL A 75 5.81 -0.95 -13.02
C VAL A 75 4.41 -1.47 -13.36
N SER A 76 3.94 -1.23 -14.58
CA SER A 76 2.64 -1.73 -15.08
C SER A 76 2.72 -3.09 -15.79
N ALA A 77 3.93 -3.66 -15.91
CA ALA A 77 4.11 -4.93 -16.61
C ALA A 77 3.58 -6.09 -15.76
N GLU A 78 3.03 -7.13 -16.42
CA GLU A 78 2.71 -8.37 -15.72
C GLU A 78 4.00 -9.08 -15.24
N ILE A 79 3.93 -9.70 -14.06
CA ILE A 79 5.03 -10.48 -13.51
C ILE A 79 5.25 -11.73 -14.38
N ASN A 80 6.41 -11.84 -15.00
CA ASN A 80 6.81 -13.05 -15.70
C ASN A 80 7.41 -14.09 -14.74
N ASP A 81 7.51 -15.34 -15.19
CA ASP A 81 8.03 -16.45 -14.37
C ASP A 81 9.47 -16.25 -13.88
N THR A 82 10.29 -15.49 -14.62
CA THR A 82 11.69 -15.23 -14.23
C THR A 82 11.74 -14.26 -13.06
N ASP A 83 11.00 -13.16 -13.13
CA ASP A 83 10.91 -12.18 -12.05
C ASP A 83 10.21 -12.78 -10.83
N LYS A 84 9.18 -13.62 -11.03
CA LYS A 84 8.54 -14.35 -9.94
C LYS A 84 9.52 -15.24 -9.18
N LYS A 85 10.32 -16.04 -9.90
CA LYS A 85 11.31 -16.91 -9.28
C LYS A 85 12.40 -16.12 -8.54
N PHE A 86 12.85 -15.01 -9.12
CA PHE A 86 13.80 -14.12 -8.47
C PHE A 86 13.24 -13.53 -7.17
N ILE A 87 11.99 -13.07 -7.17
CA ILE A 87 11.30 -12.59 -5.96
C ILE A 87 11.14 -13.72 -4.93
N GLU A 88 10.77 -14.93 -5.36
CA GLU A 88 10.68 -16.11 -4.48
C GLU A 88 12.01 -16.37 -3.76
N GLU A 89 13.11 -16.40 -4.49
CA GLU A 89 14.45 -16.63 -3.95
C GLU A 89 14.83 -15.54 -2.92
N ALA A 90 14.61 -14.27 -3.24
CA ALA A 90 14.86 -13.14 -2.33
C ALA A 90 13.99 -13.20 -1.06
N LEU A 91 12.71 -13.55 -1.20
CA LEU A 91 11.81 -13.68 -0.06
C LEU A 91 12.19 -14.85 0.84
N MET A 92 12.75 -15.93 0.31
CA MET A 92 13.18 -17.08 1.13
C MET A 92 14.35 -16.76 2.06
N ASP A 93 15.03 -15.62 1.89
CA ASP A 93 16.02 -15.10 2.83
C ASP A 93 15.42 -14.24 3.97
N ASP A 94 14.14 -13.88 3.87
CA ASP A 94 13.40 -13.17 4.93
C ASP A 94 13.13 -14.08 6.14
N ALA A 95 13.14 -13.48 7.33
CA ALA A 95 12.93 -14.15 8.61
C ALA A 95 11.61 -14.93 8.70
N TYR A 96 10.53 -14.42 8.09
CA TYR A 96 9.24 -15.09 8.10
C TYR A 96 9.18 -16.24 7.10
N TYR A 97 9.45 -15.97 5.82
CA TYR A 97 9.32 -17.01 4.77
C TYR A 97 10.31 -18.15 4.95
N SER A 98 11.52 -17.88 5.47
CA SER A 98 12.51 -18.93 5.78
C SER A 98 12.11 -19.84 6.95
N THR A 99 11.15 -19.44 7.81
CA THR A 99 10.84 -20.18 9.04
C THR A 99 9.37 -20.53 9.26
N SER A 100 8.42 -19.94 8.53
CA SER A 100 6.97 -20.07 8.75
C SER A 100 6.48 -21.51 8.57
N HIS A 101 6.98 -22.24 7.56
CA HIS A 101 6.58 -23.62 7.30
C HIS A 101 6.87 -24.58 8.45
N TYR A 102 7.86 -24.30 9.31
CA TYR A 102 8.13 -25.09 10.52
C TYR A 102 7.08 -24.88 11.62
N THR A 103 6.37 -23.74 11.61
CA THR A 103 5.41 -23.36 12.66
C THR A 103 3.95 -23.46 12.22
N ASN A 104 3.66 -23.36 10.92
CA ASN A 104 2.30 -23.26 10.38
C ASN A 104 1.39 -24.42 10.82
N LEU A 105 1.87 -25.66 10.77
CA LEU A 105 1.08 -26.83 11.17
C LEU A 105 0.74 -26.80 12.67
N LEU A 106 1.70 -26.43 13.51
CA LEU A 106 1.51 -26.32 14.95
C LEU A 106 0.54 -25.18 15.29
N GLN A 107 0.73 -24.02 14.67
CA GLN A 107 -0.16 -22.86 14.81
C GLN A 107 -1.59 -23.22 14.40
N ARG A 108 -1.79 -23.90 13.26
CA ARG A 108 -3.11 -24.37 12.82
C ARG A 108 -3.77 -25.32 13.82
N ASN A 109 -3.02 -26.25 14.42
CA ASN A 109 -3.54 -27.17 15.42
C ASN A 109 -3.92 -26.47 16.73
N MET A 110 -3.21 -25.40 17.11
CA MET A 110 -3.42 -24.69 18.38
C MET A 110 -4.44 -23.57 18.28
N LEU A 111 -4.48 -22.86 17.14
CA LEU A 111 -5.31 -21.68 16.90
C LEU A 111 -6.56 -21.99 16.08
N GLY A 112 -6.63 -23.18 15.49
CA GLY A 112 -7.67 -23.59 14.57
C GLY A 112 -7.42 -23.10 13.14
N SER A 113 -8.44 -23.26 12.30
CA SER A 113 -8.43 -22.75 10.94
C SER A 113 -9.36 -21.54 10.79
N SER A 114 -9.18 -20.77 9.73
CA SER A 114 -10.07 -19.66 9.38
C SER A 114 -11.54 -20.10 9.36
N ALA A 115 -12.46 -19.15 9.50
CA ALA A 115 -13.90 -19.43 9.52
C ALA A 115 -14.41 -20.19 8.27
N SER A 116 -13.78 -19.97 7.12
CA SER A 116 -14.05 -20.64 5.85
C SER A 116 -13.45 -22.04 5.77
N MET A 117 -12.23 -22.25 6.27
CA MET A 117 -11.62 -23.59 6.37
C MET A 117 -12.38 -24.50 7.35
N ASN A 118 -12.93 -23.96 8.44
CA ASN A 118 -13.77 -24.74 9.36
C ASN A 118 -15.03 -25.31 8.67
N GLN A 119 -15.50 -24.74 7.55
CA GLN A 119 -16.62 -25.28 6.77
C GLN A 119 -16.23 -26.50 5.92
N LEU A 120 -14.94 -26.69 5.63
CA LEU A 120 -14.43 -27.81 4.85
C LEU A 120 -14.20 -29.08 5.70
N GLY A 121 -14.35 -29.00 7.03
CA GLY A 121 -14.15 -30.13 7.94
C GLY A 121 -12.77 -30.77 7.77
N ASP A 122 -12.69 -32.10 7.68
CA ASP A 122 -11.43 -32.83 7.53
C ASP A 122 -10.69 -32.52 6.20
N PHE A 123 -11.37 -31.98 5.18
CA PHE A 123 -10.74 -31.56 3.92
C PHE A 123 -9.96 -30.25 4.05
N ALA A 124 -10.20 -29.48 5.12
CA ALA A 124 -9.52 -28.21 5.37
C ALA A 124 -8.00 -28.38 5.46
N ASN A 125 -7.53 -29.43 6.14
CA ASN A 125 -6.09 -29.68 6.32
C ASN A 125 -5.40 -30.08 5.01
N ILE A 126 -6.06 -30.84 4.14
CA ILE A 126 -5.50 -31.25 2.83
C ILE A 126 -5.53 -30.05 1.87
N ALA A 127 -6.65 -29.35 1.79
CA ALA A 127 -6.77 -28.16 0.94
C ALA A 127 -5.78 -27.09 1.35
N SER A 128 -5.54 -26.87 2.65
CA SER A 128 -4.52 -25.92 3.09
C SER A 128 -3.11 -26.36 2.74
N ILE A 129 -2.74 -27.64 2.90
CA ILE A 129 -1.37 -28.07 2.57
C ILE A 129 -1.10 -27.96 1.05
N VAL A 130 -2.13 -28.15 0.22
CA VAL A 130 -2.01 -28.10 -1.25
C VAL A 130 -2.11 -26.66 -1.79
N LEU A 131 -2.79 -25.76 -1.08
CA LEU A 131 -3.11 -24.40 -1.55
C LEU A 131 -2.48 -23.27 -0.72
N ASP A 132 -1.76 -23.57 0.37
CA ASP A 132 -0.96 -22.59 1.13
C ASP A 132 0.16 -22.10 0.22
N GLN A 133 -0.12 -21.00 -0.49
CA GLN A 133 0.88 -20.31 -1.27
C GLN A 133 1.91 -19.75 -0.30
N SER A 134 3.17 -20.14 -0.48
CA SER A 134 4.26 -19.65 0.36
C SER A 134 4.36 -18.13 0.35
N VAL A 135 3.95 -17.48 -0.75
CA VAL A 135 3.97 -16.03 -0.95
C VAL A 135 2.64 -15.58 -1.55
N SER A 136 2.06 -14.51 -1.00
CA SER A 136 0.78 -13.98 -1.45
C SER A 136 0.88 -13.27 -2.82
N PRO A 137 -0.19 -13.25 -3.63
CA PRO A 137 -0.22 -12.51 -4.89
C PRO A 137 0.09 -11.01 -4.73
N LEU A 138 -0.39 -10.36 -3.66
CA LEU A 138 -0.05 -8.96 -3.40
C LEU A 138 1.42 -8.77 -3.03
N THR A 139 2.00 -9.72 -2.29
CA THR A 139 3.45 -9.68 -2.00
C THR A 139 4.25 -9.70 -3.30
N TYR A 140 3.90 -10.56 -4.26
CA TYR A 140 4.59 -10.58 -5.55
C TYR A 140 4.52 -9.24 -6.27
N ARG A 141 3.35 -8.62 -6.31
CA ARG A 141 3.17 -7.35 -7.02
C ARG A 141 3.91 -6.19 -6.34
N ALA A 142 3.88 -6.11 -5.02
CA ALA A 142 4.67 -5.13 -4.28
C ALA A 142 6.18 -5.36 -4.54
N MET A 143 6.67 -6.59 -4.36
CA MET A 143 8.07 -6.89 -4.60
C MET A 143 8.50 -6.64 -6.05
N GLN A 144 7.65 -6.87 -7.04
CA GLN A 144 7.93 -6.49 -8.44
C GLN A 144 8.18 -4.99 -8.56
N LYS A 145 7.34 -4.15 -7.95
CA LYS A 145 7.53 -2.70 -7.97
C LYS A 145 8.80 -2.29 -7.22
N ILE A 146 9.15 -2.96 -6.11
CA ILE A 146 10.46 -2.78 -5.47
C ILE A 146 11.61 -3.08 -6.45
N VAL A 147 11.58 -4.21 -7.16
CA VAL A 147 12.61 -4.57 -8.15
C VAL A 147 12.73 -3.52 -9.26
N VAL A 148 11.61 -2.95 -9.71
CA VAL A 148 11.61 -1.92 -10.76
C VAL A 148 12.15 -0.59 -10.22
N LEU A 149 11.73 -0.17 -9.03
CA LEU A 149 12.05 1.15 -8.46
C LEU A 149 13.44 1.22 -7.81
N TYR A 150 13.95 0.10 -7.31
CA TYR A 150 15.24 -0.01 -6.60
C TYR A 150 16.27 -0.86 -7.35
N GLY A 151 15.88 -1.50 -8.45
CA GLY A 151 16.75 -2.35 -9.27
C GLY A 151 16.85 -3.79 -8.75
N LYS A 152 17.67 -4.61 -9.42
CA LYS A 152 17.83 -6.05 -9.11
C LYS A 152 18.80 -6.36 -7.98
N ASN A 153 19.46 -5.35 -7.40
CA ASN A 153 20.38 -5.55 -6.29
C ASN A 153 19.59 -5.50 -4.97
N GLU A 154 19.40 -6.65 -4.33
CA GLU A 154 18.63 -6.76 -3.07
C GLU A 154 19.19 -5.89 -1.94
N ALA A 155 20.50 -5.60 -1.95
CA ALA A 155 21.11 -4.71 -0.95
C ALA A 155 20.59 -3.26 -1.04
N ASP A 156 20.01 -2.88 -2.18
CA ASP A 156 19.40 -1.57 -2.40
C ASP A 156 17.91 -1.55 -2.04
N TRP A 157 17.33 -2.69 -1.62
CA TRP A 157 15.89 -2.78 -1.34
C TRP A 157 15.56 -2.29 0.07
N PRO A 158 14.39 -1.65 0.25
CA PRO A 158 13.90 -1.34 1.58
C PRO A 158 13.40 -2.60 2.29
N ASN A 159 13.40 -2.58 3.63
CA ASN A 159 12.72 -3.60 4.41
C ASN A 159 11.19 -3.37 4.39
N VAL A 160 10.46 -4.22 3.67
CA VAL A 160 9.00 -4.08 3.47
C VAL A 160 8.16 -4.68 4.60
N PHE A 161 8.71 -5.54 5.44
CA PHE A 161 7.96 -6.26 6.49
C PHE A 161 8.06 -5.63 7.88
N ASN A 162 9.00 -4.72 8.09
CA ASN A 162 9.16 -4.03 9.36
C ASN A 162 8.28 -2.78 9.42
N PHE A 163 7.40 -2.70 10.42
CA PHE A 163 6.80 -1.42 10.78
C PHE A 163 7.87 -0.53 11.37
N ASP A 164 7.79 0.75 11.05
CA ASP A 164 8.64 1.72 11.70
C ASP A 164 8.16 1.90 13.16
N GLY A 165 9.11 2.09 14.07
CA GLY A 165 8.82 2.44 15.47
C GLY A 165 8.47 3.91 15.65
N SER A 166 8.57 4.70 14.58
CA SER A 166 8.06 6.06 14.47
C SER A 166 7.04 6.10 13.33
N LEU A 167 5.95 6.84 13.51
CA LEU A 167 5.00 7.10 12.43
C LEU A 167 5.39 8.35 11.63
N SER A 168 6.48 9.04 11.99
CA SER A 168 6.97 10.24 11.29
C SER A 168 7.39 9.99 9.83
N ASP A 169 7.90 8.79 9.53
CA ASP A 169 8.38 8.40 8.19
C ASP A 169 7.39 7.48 7.47
N PHE A 170 6.11 7.51 7.84
CA PHE A 170 5.11 6.56 7.40
C PHE A 170 5.04 6.31 5.88
N LEU A 171 5.10 7.39 5.08
CA LEU A 171 5.02 7.35 3.62
C LEU A 171 6.36 7.04 2.92
N ASN A 172 7.42 6.82 3.69
CA ASN A 172 8.77 6.67 3.19
C ASN A 172 9.37 5.35 3.69
N PHE A 173 10.15 4.69 2.84
CA PHE A 173 11.10 3.72 3.34
C PHE A 173 12.29 4.45 3.96
N LYS A 174 12.77 3.95 5.10
CA LYS A 174 13.98 4.46 5.77
C LYS A 174 15.26 4.10 5.03
N GLU A 175 15.19 3.02 4.28
CA GLU A 175 16.32 2.37 3.63
C GLU A 175 16.02 2.23 2.13
N GLY A 176 17.05 1.83 1.40
CA GLY A 176 16.99 1.56 -0.02
C GLY A 176 17.45 2.72 -0.89
N LYS A 177 17.86 2.38 -2.11
CA LYS A 177 18.37 3.32 -3.10
C LYS A 177 17.55 3.22 -4.38
N LEU A 178 16.79 4.28 -4.67
CA LEU A 178 16.01 4.36 -5.91
C LEU A 178 16.93 4.36 -7.13
N ILE A 179 16.42 3.84 -8.24
CA ILE A 179 17.09 3.96 -9.54
C ILE A 179 17.21 5.44 -9.95
N ASP A 180 18.32 5.77 -10.59
CA ASP A 180 18.51 7.09 -11.20
C ASP A 180 17.78 7.14 -12.54
N ILE A 181 17.05 8.23 -12.78
CA ILE A 181 16.38 8.47 -14.06
C ILE A 181 17.19 9.46 -14.87
N GLU A 182 17.68 8.99 -16.01
CA GLU A 182 18.28 9.84 -17.04
C GLU A 182 17.28 10.01 -18.18
N ALA A 183 17.03 11.26 -18.59
CA ALA A 183 16.35 11.54 -19.86
C ALA A 183 17.40 11.69 -20.96
N ALA A 184 17.21 10.94 -22.04
CA ALA A 184 18.08 10.97 -23.21
C ALA A 184 17.86 12.25 -24.03
N SER A 185 16.61 12.72 -24.13
CA SER A 185 16.28 13.90 -24.94
C SER A 185 15.08 14.72 -24.47
N ALA A 186 14.34 14.25 -23.47
CA ALA A 186 13.13 14.91 -22.97
C ALA A 186 13.42 15.72 -21.69
N ASP A 187 12.52 16.65 -21.37
CA ASP A 187 12.55 17.33 -20.08
C ASP A 187 12.24 16.36 -18.94
N VAL A 188 12.92 16.55 -17.82
CA VAL A 188 12.74 15.78 -16.58
C VAL A 188 11.95 16.60 -15.59
N TYR A 189 10.82 16.07 -15.14
CA TYR A 189 9.99 16.62 -14.08
C TYR A 189 10.28 15.86 -12.79
N GLN A 190 10.46 16.57 -11.67
CA GLN A 190 10.92 15.95 -10.42
C GLN A 190 9.84 15.10 -9.74
N SER A 191 8.57 15.32 -10.10
CA SER A 191 7.43 14.56 -9.59
C SER A 191 6.38 14.35 -10.68
N LEU A 192 5.45 13.42 -10.42
CA LEU A 192 4.32 13.20 -11.31
C LEU A 192 3.43 14.45 -11.42
N GLY A 193 3.24 15.17 -10.30
CA GLY A 193 2.47 16.42 -10.27
C GLY A 193 3.09 17.52 -11.12
N GLU A 194 4.42 17.69 -11.10
CA GLU A 194 5.10 18.63 -12.01
C GLU A 194 4.89 18.24 -13.48
N GLY A 195 4.98 16.95 -13.80
CA GLY A 195 4.71 16.46 -15.15
C GLY A 195 3.28 16.75 -15.61
N VAL A 196 2.28 16.54 -14.74
CA VAL A 196 0.87 16.86 -15.03
C VAL A 196 0.70 18.35 -15.27
N ILE A 197 1.28 19.19 -14.41
CA ILE A 197 1.20 20.65 -14.55
C ILE A 197 1.83 21.10 -15.87
N ALA A 198 2.98 20.52 -16.25
CA ALA A 198 3.62 20.85 -17.52
C ALA A 198 2.76 20.50 -18.75
N LEU A 199 1.84 19.54 -18.63
CA LEU A 199 0.87 19.22 -19.67
C LEU A 199 -0.28 20.25 -19.77
N THR A 200 -0.48 21.10 -18.77
CA THR A 200 -1.57 22.09 -18.74
C THR A 200 -1.17 23.42 -19.42
N PRO A 201 -2.15 24.29 -19.78
CA PRO A 201 -1.87 25.60 -20.37
C PRO A 201 -0.97 26.48 -19.48
N VAL A 202 0.02 27.14 -20.09
CA VAL A 202 1.07 27.92 -19.41
C VAL A 202 0.50 28.96 -18.44
N ASN A 203 -0.64 29.58 -18.78
CA ASN A 203 -1.29 30.58 -17.93
C ASN A 203 -1.87 30.02 -16.62
N LEU A 204 -2.10 28.70 -16.52
CA LEU A 204 -2.60 28.03 -15.33
C LEU A 204 -1.48 27.37 -14.50
N GLN A 205 -0.33 27.08 -15.12
CA GLN A 205 0.76 26.31 -14.49
C GLN A 205 1.24 26.92 -13.17
N LYS A 206 1.37 28.25 -13.09
CA LYS A 206 1.83 28.92 -11.86
C LYS A 206 0.87 28.71 -10.69
N ASP A 207 -0.43 28.85 -10.94
CA ASP A 207 -1.46 28.71 -9.90
C ASP A 207 -1.63 27.25 -9.50
N LEU A 208 -1.55 26.33 -10.47
CA LEU A 208 -1.51 24.88 -10.23
C LEU A 208 -0.30 24.46 -9.39
N SER A 209 0.90 24.93 -9.70
CA SER A 209 2.11 24.62 -8.90
C SER A 209 1.96 25.09 -7.47
N ARG A 210 1.39 26.29 -7.25
CA ARG A 210 1.14 26.79 -5.91
C ARG A 210 0.10 25.94 -5.16
N ALA A 211 -1.04 25.66 -5.79
CA ALA A 211 -2.10 24.87 -5.17
C ALA A 211 -1.65 23.43 -4.87
N ASN A 212 -0.84 22.81 -5.75
CA ASN A 212 -0.24 21.51 -5.52
C ASN A 212 0.66 21.50 -4.28
N LEU A 213 1.52 22.52 -4.12
CA LEU A 213 2.36 22.65 -2.93
C LEU A 213 1.52 22.81 -1.64
N GLU A 214 0.52 23.69 -1.66
CA GLU A 214 -0.35 23.91 -0.50
C GLU A 214 -1.10 22.62 -0.11
N MET A 215 -1.60 21.86 -1.09
CA MET A 215 -2.23 20.55 -0.86
C MET A 215 -1.25 19.55 -0.22
N LEU A 216 -0.04 19.42 -0.77
CA LEU A 216 0.97 18.50 -0.23
C LEU A 216 1.39 18.87 1.20
N GLU A 217 1.51 20.16 1.51
CA GLU A 217 1.76 20.65 2.87
C GLU A 217 0.62 20.27 3.83
N GLY A 218 -0.64 20.41 3.40
CA GLY A 218 -1.81 19.98 4.18
C GLY A 218 -1.79 18.47 4.48
N PHE A 219 -1.45 17.64 3.49
CA PHE A 219 -1.32 16.20 3.70
C PHE A 219 -0.16 15.83 4.64
N ALA A 220 0.94 16.58 4.62
CA ALA A 220 2.06 16.37 5.53
C ALA A 220 1.73 16.74 6.99
N GLU A 221 0.93 17.79 7.19
CA GLU A 221 0.46 18.19 8.52
C GLU A 221 -0.45 17.13 9.14
N VAL A 222 -1.44 16.63 8.39
CA VAL A 222 -2.29 15.50 8.83
C VAL A 222 -1.44 14.29 9.18
N LEU A 223 -0.40 13.98 8.38
CA LEU A 223 0.50 12.87 8.65
C LEU A 223 1.16 13.00 10.03
N SER A 224 1.71 14.18 10.31
CA SER A 224 2.43 14.44 11.54
C SER A 224 1.53 14.29 12.76
N LEU A 225 0.29 14.77 12.67
CA LEU A 225 -0.69 14.65 13.75
C LEU A 225 -1.18 13.21 13.94
N GLN A 226 -1.44 12.48 12.85
CA GLN A 226 -1.80 11.06 12.91
C GLN A 226 -0.65 10.21 13.49
N ALA A 227 0.59 10.58 13.20
CA ALA A 227 1.76 9.95 13.79
C ALA A 227 1.82 10.19 15.31
N GLN A 228 1.62 11.43 15.76
CA GLN A 228 1.55 11.77 17.18
C GLN A 228 0.42 11.00 17.88
N LYS A 229 -0.76 10.91 17.26
CA LYS A 229 -1.89 10.11 17.76
C LYS A 229 -1.47 8.65 17.97
N GLY A 230 -0.87 8.03 16.96
CA GLY A 230 -0.44 6.63 17.06
C GLY A 230 0.62 6.38 18.13
N GLU A 231 1.52 7.34 18.36
CA GLU A 231 2.50 7.26 19.47
C GLU A 231 1.82 7.31 20.84
N ILE A 232 0.85 8.21 21.04
CA ILE A 232 0.07 8.31 22.28
C ILE A 232 -0.72 7.02 22.52
N GLU A 233 -1.42 6.51 21.51
CA GLU A 233 -2.16 5.25 21.62
C GLU A 233 -1.25 4.05 21.93
N SER A 234 -0.04 4.02 21.36
CA SER A 234 0.95 2.98 21.63
C SER A 234 1.42 3.02 23.09
N LYS A 235 1.72 4.22 23.61
CA LYS A 235 2.09 4.42 25.03
C LYS A 235 0.97 3.97 25.97
N LEU A 236 -0.27 4.35 25.70
CA LEU A 236 -1.44 3.95 26.49
C LEU A 236 -1.68 2.44 26.51
N LYS A 237 -1.29 1.73 25.45
CA LYS A 237 -1.42 0.26 25.33
C LYS A 237 -0.18 -0.51 25.79
N SER A 238 0.93 0.16 26.10
CA SER A 238 2.17 -0.51 26.49
C SER A 238 2.11 -1.01 27.94
N ASP A 239 2.25 -2.32 28.12
CA ASP A 239 2.17 -3.01 29.41
C ASP A 239 3.59 -3.27 29.99
N THR A 240 4.51 -2.31 29.81
CA THR A 240 5.89 -2.43 30.30
C THR A 240 5.98 -2.31 31.82
N ALA A 241 7.08 -2.82 32.41
CA ALA A 241 7.31 -2.85 33.86
C ALA A 241 7.27 -1.48 34.56
N ASP A 242 7.43 -0.39 33.80
CA ASP A 242 7.07 0.97 34.20
C ASP A 242 5.62 1.25 33.77
N ALA A 243 4.66 0.66 34.48
CA ALA A 243 3.25 0.90 34.22
C ALA A 243 2.96 2.38 34.48
N LEU A 244 2.41 3.08 33.49
CA LEU A 244 1.96 4.47 33.62
C LEU A 244 1.08 4.62 34.86
N SER A 245 1.33 5.66 35.64
CA SER A 245 0.44 6.05 36.73
C SER A 245 -0.95 6.40 36.19
N GLU A 246 -1.98 6.31 37.03
CA GLU A 246 -3.35 6.70 36.62
C GLU A 246 -3.44 8.18 36.21
N GLU A 247 -2.58 9.03 36.79
CA GLU A 247 -2.48 10.45 36.42
C GLU A 247 -1.86 10.62 35.02
N GLU A 248 -0.76 9.91 34.71
CA GLU A 248 -0.16 9.94 33.37
C GLU A 248 -1.08 9.35 32.30
N LYS A 249 -1.86 8.30 32.63
CA LYS A 249 -2.86 7.76 31.70
C LYS A 249 -3.94 8.80 31.39
N LEU A 250 -4.44 9.50 32.40
CA LEU A 250 -5.49 10.50 32.25
C LEU A 250 -4.97 11.72 31.45
N GLU A 251 -3.72 12.13 31.66
CA GLU A 251 -3.06 13.15 30.85
C GLU A 251 -2.92 12.72 29.37
N LEU A 252 -2.47 11.49 29.11
CA LEU A 252 -2.36 10.96 27.75
C LEU A 252 -3.72 10.77 27.06
N GLU A 253 -4.77 10.40 27.79
CA GLU A 253 -6.14 10.32 27.27
C GLU A 253 -6.69 11.70 26.88
N GLU A 254 -6.37 12.75 27.64
CA GLU A 254 -6.75 14.12 27.31
C GLU A 254 -5.93 14.65 26.13
N GLU A 255 -4.61 14.39 26.10
CA GLU A 255 -3.75 14.71 24.95
C GLU A 255 -4.26 14.02 23.68
N LEU A 256 -4.66 12.75 23.78
CA LEU A 256 -5.24 12.00 22.67
C LEU A 256 -6.51 12.68 22.13
N ARG A 257 -7.41 13.15 23.01
CA ARG A 257 -8.62 13.87 22.60
C ARG A 257 -8.31 15.19 21.90
N VAL A 258 -7.34 15.94 22.39
CA VAL A 258 -6.90 17.20 21.76
C VAL A 258 -6.31 16.94 20.39
N VAL A 259 -5.47 15.91 20.26
CA VAL A 259 -4.87 15.50 18.99
C VAL A 259 -5.96 15.02 18.02
N GLU A 260 -6.94 14.24 18.47
CA GLU A 260 -8.07 13.81 17.62
C GLU A 260 -8.89 14.98 17.07
N ALA A 261 -9.17 15.99 17.90
CA ALA A 261 -9.86 17.20 17.44
C ALA A 261 -9.01 17.99 16.44
N THR A 262 -7.70 18.10 16.69
CA THR A 262 -6.75 18.81 15.81
C THR A 262 -6.60 18.10 14.46
N ILE A 263 -6.60 16.76 14.46
CA ILE A 263 -6.59 15.94 13.24
C ILE A 263 -7.83 16.23 12.39
N ALA A 264 -9.03 16.25 12.98
CA ALA A 264 -10.25 16.50 12.23
C ALA A 264 -10.26 17.90 11.58
N GLU A 265 -9.71 18.91 12.26
CA GLU A 265 -9.54 20.25 11.71
C GLU A 265 -8.50 20.26 10.57
N ALA A 266 -7.33 19.65 10.78
CA ALA A 266 -6.28 19.57 9.77
C ALA A 266 -6.73 18.79 8.53
N GLU A 267 -7.49 17.70 8.70
CA GLU A 267 -8.10 16.94 7.61
C GLU A 267 -9.07 17.82 6.80
N SER A 268 -9.93 18.60 7.47
CA SER A 268 -10.82 19.54 6.77
C SER A 268 -10.06 20.59 5.97
N ILE A 269 -8.97 21.14 6.50
CA ILE A 269 -8.13 22.12 5.80
C ILE A 269 -7.42 21.46 4.61
N ALA A 270 -6.90 20.25 4.78
CA ALA A 270 -6.25 19.50 3.72
C ALA A 270 -7.23 19.19 2.58
N ASP A 271 -8.47 18.80 2.90
CA ASP A 271 -9.54 18.56 1.94
C ASP A 271 -9.91 19.83 1.14
N GLU A 272 -9.96 20.99 1.79
CA GLU A 272 -10.21 22.27 1.12
C GLU A 272 -9.08 22.60 0.12
N LYS A 273 -7.82 22.40 0.50
CA LYS A 273 -6.67 22.65 -0.37
C LYS A 273 -6.62 21.67 -1.55
N GLU A 274 -6.93 20.39 -1.32
CA GLU A 274 -7.10 19.39 -2.38
C GLU A 274 -8.20 19.82 -3.36
N ALA A 275 -9.36 20.25 -2.85
CA ALA A 275 -10.47 20.69 -3.68
C ALA A 275 -10.10 21.90 -4.55
N ILE A 276 -9.33 22.87 -4.03
CA ILE A 276 -8.83 24.01 -4.82
C ILE A 276 -7.92 23.54 -5.95
N TYR A 277 -6.96 22.65 -5.66
CA TYR A 277 -6.07 22.11 -6.68
C TYR A 277 -6.85 21.34 -7.76
N PHE A 278 -7.81 20.52 -7.36
CA PHE A 278 -8.64 19.75 -8.28
C PHE A 278 -9.52 20.64 -9.17
N GLN A 279 -10.08 21.71 -8.62
CA GLN A 279 -10.83 22.69 -9.43
C GLN A 279 -9.95 23.37 -10.48
N LEU A 280 -8.68 23.65 -10.17
CA LEU A 280 -7.74 24.19 -11.16
C LEU A 280 -7.37 23.16 -12.23
N LEU A 281 -7.22 21.88 -11.86
CA LEU A 281 -7.02 20.80 -12.84
C LEU A 281 -8.24 20.64 -13.75
N ASP A 282 -9.45 20.73 -13.22
CA ASP A 282 -10.69 20.68 -14.00
C ASP A 282 -10.77 21.86 -14.99
N GLN A 283 -10.35 23.06 -14.57
CA GLN A 283 -10.25 24.22 -15.48
C GLN A 283 -9.18 24.02 -16.56
N ALA A 284 -8.06 23.39 -16.22
CA ALA A 284 -7.02 23.05 -17.18
C ALA A 284 -7.50 22.03 -18.21
N VAL A 285 -8.24 21.00 -17.77
CA VAL A 285 -8.92 20.03 -18.63
C VAL A 285 -9.82 20.71 -19.65
N VAL A 286 -10.72 21.60 -19.21
CA VAL A 286 -11.62 22.33 -20.12
C VAL A 286 -10.83 23.20 -21.11
N SER A 287 -9.73 23.81 -20.66
CA SER A 287 -8.88 24.61 -21.53
C SER A 287 -8.15 23.76 -22.57
N LEU A 288 -7.67 22.58 -22.17
CA LEU A 288 -7.02 21.63 -23.07
C LEU A 288 -7.94 21.20 -24.20
N GLU A 289 -9.24 20.96 -23.95
CA GLU A 289 -10.20 20.61 -25.02
C GLU A 289 -10.20 21.59 -26.21
N SER A 290 -9.76 22.84 -26.00
CA SER A 290 -9.70 23.88 -27.03
C SER A 290 -8.33 24.05 -27.70
N ASP A 291 -7.23 23.61 -27.07
CA ASP A 291 -5.86 23.89 -27.52
C ASP A 291 -4.86 22.81 -27.05
N ILE A 292 -4.89 21.63 -27.71
CA ILE A 292 -3.98 20.51 -27.42
C ILE A 292 -2.82 20.51 -28.42
N ASN A 293 -1.59 20.50 -27.93
CA ASN A 293 -0.39 20.36 -28.75
C ASN A 293 -0.10 18.88 -29.12
N ILE A 294 -1.01 18.25 -29.88
CA ILE A 294 -0.88 16.85 -30.31
C ILE A 294 0.24 16.59 -31.34
N ASP A 295 0.83 17.65 -31.90
CA ASP A 295 1.96 17.56 -32.84
C ASP A 295 3.30 17.33 -32.13
N ASP A 296 3.38 17.65 -30.84
CA ASP A 296 4.56 17.40 -30.03
C ASP A 296 4.57 15.96 -29.51
N GLU A 297 5.45 15.13 -30.08
CA GLU A 297 5.59 13.73 -29.70
C GLU A 297 6.03 13.55 -28.23
N ASN A 298 6.85 14.45 -27.69
CA ASN A 298 7.28 14.38 -26.29
C ASN A 298 6.13 14.73 -25.35
N TYR A 299 5.29 15.69 -25.72
CA TYR A 299 4.07 16.04 -24.98
C TYR A 299 3.11 14.84 -24.86
N VAL A 300 2.83 14.16 -25.98
CA VAL A 300 1.96 12.97 -26.00
C VAL A 300 2.58 11.79 -25.24
N LYS A 301 3.89 11.56 -25.39
CA LYS A 301 4.59 10.49 -24.66
C LYS A 301 4.61 10.73 -23.16
N LEU A 302 4.83 11.97 -22.71
CA LEU A 302 4.73 12.35 -21.31
C LEU A 302 3.33 12.06 -20.76
N ALA A 303 2.28 12.45 -21.49
CA ALA A 303 0.89 12.15 -21.11
C ALA A 303 0.65 10.64 -20.97
N LYS A 304 1.15 9.83 -21.91
CA LYS A 304 1.04 8.36 -21.83
C LYS A 304 1.78 7.79 -20.61
N ASN A 305 3.00 8.24 -20.34
CA ASN A 305 3.75 7.81 -19.17
C ASN A 305 3.05 8.19 -17.85
N ILE A 306 2.56 9.43 -17.73
CA ILE A 306 1.81 9.88 -16.56
C ILE A 306 0.52 9.08 -16.37
N ASN A 307 -0.20 8.79 -17.46
CA ASN A 307 -1.43 8.01 -17.42
C ASN A 307 -1.18 6.58 -16.91
N ILE A 308 -0.12 5.93 -17.39
CA ILE A 308 0.27 4.58 -16.92
C ILE A 308 0.57 4.60 -15.42
N VAL A 309 1.37 5.57 -14.94
CA VAL A 309 1.71 5.67 -13.51
C VAL A 309 0.47 5.93 -12.68
N SER A 310 -0.39 6.84 -13.12
CA SER A 310 -1.62 7.19 -12.41
C SER A 310 -2.55 5.97 -12.29
N SER A 311 -2.65 5.16 -13.35
CA SER A 311 -3.43 3.92 -13.33
C SER A 311 -2.85 2.89 -12.37
N GLU A 312 -1.52 2.76 -12.34
CA GLU A 312 -0.85 1.88 -11.38
C GLU A 312 -0.99 2.36 -9.93
N VAL A 313 -1.04 3.66 -9.68
CA VAL A 313 -1.30 4.23 -8.35
C VAL A 313 -2.72 3.91 -7.88
N GLN A 314 -3.73 4.07 -8.74
CA GLN A 314 -5.11 3.70 -8.41
C GLN A 314 -5.28 2.20 -8.16
N ALA A 315 -4.69 1.38 -9.02
CA ALA A 315 -4.69 -0.08 -8.85
C ALA A 315 -4.01 -0.45 -7.53
N GLY A 316 -2.85 0.12 -7.22
CA GLY A 316 -2.14 -0.06 -5.96
C GLY A 316 -2.96 0.40 -4.75
N ALA A 317 -3.64 1.55 -4.82
CA ALA A 317 -4.51 2.02 -3.74
C ALA A 317 -5.64 1.02 -3.45
N THR A 318 -6.26 0.46 -4.50
CA THR A 318 -7.27 -0.59 -4.37
C THR A 318 -6.71 -1.85 -3.71
N GLU A 319 -5.50 -2.26 -4.07
CA GLU A 319 -4.82 -3.42 -3.46
C GLU A 319 -4.45 -3.18 -1.99
N ALA A 320 -4.01 -1.97 -1.65
CA ALA A 320 -3.75 -1.57 -0.27
C ALA A 320 -5.03 -1.62 0.56
N TYR A 321 -6.15 -1.09 0.04
CA TYR A 321 -7.46 -1.22 0.68
C TYR A 321 -7.87 -2.67 0.89
N ALA A 322 -7.61 -3.56 -0.08
CA ALA A 322 -7.90 -4.98 0.05
C ALA A 322 -7.11 -5.58 1.21
N SER A 323 -5.82 -5.25 1.27
CA SER A 323 -4.93 -5.71 2.33
C SER A 323 -5.39 -5.25 3.71
N PHE A 324 -5.66 -3.95 3.89
CA PHE A 324 -6.10 -3.38 5.17
C PHE A 324 -7.49 -3.88 5.58
N GLY A 325 -8.43 -3.92 4.63
CA GLY A 325 -9.79 -4.40 4.87
C GLY A 325 -9.83 -5.87 5.29
N LEU A 326 -9.05 -6.73 4.61
CA LEU A 326 -8.92 -8.15 4.97
C LEU A 326 -8.25 -8.33 6.33
N ALA A 327 -7.19 -7.55 6.62
CA ALA A 327 -6.52 -7.58 7.91
C ALA A 327 -7.50 -7.25 9.05
N LEU A 328 -8.23 -6.14 8.92
CA LEU A 328 -9.20 -5.69 9.91
C LEU A 328 -10.35 -6.70 10.09
N ALA A 329 -10.86 -7.25 8.99
CA ALA A 329 -11.91 -8.27 9.01
C ALA A 329 -11.45 -9.56 9.71
N ASN A 330 -10.22 -10.02 9.45
CA ASN A 330 -9.66 -11.21 10.09
C ASN A 330 -9.39 -10.98 11.58
N ILE A 331 -8.84 -9.81 11.94
CA ILE A 331 -8.62 -9.41 13.34
C ILE A 331 -9.94 -9.47 14.12
N GLY A 332 -11.00 -8.86 13.58
CA GLY A 332 -12.31 -8.79 14.24
C GLY A 332 -13.06 -10.13 14.26
N SER A 333 -12.98 -10.93 13.21
CA SER A 333 -13.80 -12.16 13.07
C SER A 333 -13.18 -13.41 13.69
N SER A 334 -11.85 -13.45 13.84
CA SER A 334 -11.11 -14.63 14.30
C SER A 334 -10.49 -14.45 15.69
N ASN A 335 -10.91 -13.42 16.43
CA ASN A 335 -10.43 -13.12 17.78
C ASN A 335 -8.90 -13.09 17.88
N ILE A 336 -8.22 -12.59 16.83
CA ILE A 336 -6.76 -12.71 16.67
C ILE A 336 -6.03 -12.09 17.86
N ILE A 337 -6.47 -10.91 18.31
CA ILE A 337 -5.89 -10.22 19.48
C ILE A 337 -6.02 -11.07 20.76
N LEU A 338 -7.17 -11.72 20.97
CA LEU A 338 -7.39 -12.59 22.14
C LEU A 338 -6.56 -13.88 22.06
N ASN A 339 -6.31 -14.38 20.86
CA ASN A 339 -5.53 -15.59 20.61
C ASN A 339 -4.02 -15.33 20.53
N PHE A 340 -3.57 -14.08 20.52
CA PHE A 340 -2.16 -13.72 20.39
C PHE A 340 -1.24 -14.36 21.45
N PRO A 341 -1.62 -14.49 22.75
CA PRO A 341 -0.82 -15.25 23.70
C PRO A 341 -0.64 -16.73 23.33
N THR A 342 -1.66 -17.33 22.71
CA THR A 342 -1.60 -18.73 22.24
C THR A 342 -0.72 -18.84 20.99
N GLU A 343 -0.75 -17.84 20.11
CA GLU A 343 0.16 -17.73 18.98
C GLU A 343 1.62 -17.65 19.45
N LEU A 344 1.93 -16.75 20.39
CA LEU A 344 3.28 -16.64 20.97
C LEU A 344 3.73 -17.95 21.62
N LYS A 345 2.83 -18.66 22.31
CA LYS A 345 3.12 -19.98 22.87
C LYS A 345 3.41 -21.01 21.78
N SER A 346 2.64 -21.02 20.70
CA SER A 346 2.85 -21.94 19.58
C SER A 346 4.19 -21.68 18.89
N LEU A 347 4.60 -20.42 18.77
CA LEU A 347 5.91 -20.02 18.26
C LEU A 347 7.03 -20.49 19.21
N ALA A 348 6.90 -20.24 20.51
CA ALA A 348 7.89 -20.70 21.49
C ALA A 348 8.10 -22.23 21.46
N ILE A 349 7.02 -23.01 21.26
CA ILE A 349 7.11 -24.47 21.08
C ILE A 349 7.73 -24.81 19.71
N GLY A 350 7.30 -24.11 18.66
CA GLY A 350 7.77 -24.29 17.28
C GLY A 350 9.25 -23.99 17.07
N LYS A 351 9.89 -23.19 17.94
CA LYS A 351 11.33 -22.91 17.90
C LYS A 351 12.19 -24.18 17.85
N ALA A 352 11.76 -25.25 18.54
CA ALA A 352 12.48 -26.53 18.53
C ALA A 352 12.42 -27.28 17.18
N MET A 353 11.47 -26.91 16.30
CA MET A 353 11.32 -27.49 14.96
C MET A 353 12.17 -26.77 13.91
N VAL A 354 12.72 -25.59 14.24
CA VAL A 354 13.53 -24.78 13.32
C VAL A 354 15.00 -25.23 13.34
N PRO A 355 15.62 -25.50 12.17
CA PRO A 355 17.03 -25.85 12.08
C PRO A 355 17.96 -24.83 12.74
N MET A 356 19.07 -25.31 13.33
CA MET A 356 19.99 -24.46 14.08
C MET A 356 20.56 -23.28 13.27
N ASN A 357 20.80 -23.49 11.97
CA ASN A 357 21.28 -22.45 11.05
C ASN A 357 20.24 -21.37 10.73
N LEU A 358 18.97 -21.55 11.10
CA LEU A 358 17.87 -20.59 10.90
C LEU A 358 17.35 -19.99 12.21
N GLN A 359 17.95 -20.33 13.36
CA GLN A 359 17.49 -19.85 14.67
C GLN A 359 17.62 -18.33 14.82
N SER A 360 18.65 -17.70 14.23
CA SER A 360 18.78 -16.24 14.23
C SER A 360 17.65 -15.55 13.46
N LYS A 361 17.29 -16.09 12.29
CA LYS A 361 16.15 -15.63 11.47
C LYS A 361 14.83 -15.84 12.22
N TYR A 362 14.70 -16.93 12.95
CA TYR A 362 13.54 -17.16 13.80
C TYR A 362 13.41 -16.11 14.92
N ASP A 363 14.50 -15.81 15.62
CA ASP A 363 14.49 -14.80 16.69
C ASP A 363 14.19 -13.39 16.13
N GLU A 364 14.70 -13.08 14.93
CA GLU A 364 14.36 -11.86 14.19
C GLU A 364 12.85 -11.77 13.87
N ARG A 365 12.25 -12.88 13.38
CA ARG A 365 10.82 -12.98 13.12
C ARG A 365 9.98 -12.69 14.38
N ILE A 366 10.35 -13.26 15.53
CA ILE A 366 9.62 -13.04 16.79
C ILE A 366 9.75 -11.57 17.24
N ALA A 367 10.95 -11.00 17.18
CA ALA A 367 11.15 -9.59 17.51
C ALA A 367 10.31 -8.66 16.62
N ARG A 368 10.27 -8.96 15.31
CA ARG A 368 9.42 -8.25 14.34
C ARG A 368 7.95 -8.37 14.66
N LEU A 369 7.45 -9.55 15.00
CA LEU A 369 6.04 -9.77 15.36
C LEU A 369 5.61 -8.90 16.55
N VAL A 370 6.40 -8.89 17.61
CA VAL A 370 6.10 -8.08 18.81
C VAL A 370 6.07 -6.59 18.47
N LYS A 371 7.03 -6.11 17.68
CA LYS A 371 7.06 -4.72 17.22
C LYS A 371 5.84 -4.41 16.35
N ASN A 372 5.56 -5.25 15.35
CA ASN A 372 4.49 -5.02 14.40
C ASN A 372 3.10 -5.06 15.06
N ALA A 373 2.93 -5.90 16.09
CA ALA A 373 1.68 -5.98 16.86
C ALA A 373 1.25 -4.62 17.44
N LEU A 374 2.21 -3.83 17.95
CA LEU A 374 1.93 -2.52 18.56
C LEU A 374 1.46 -1.50 17.52
N TYR A 375 2.03 -1.53 16.32
CA TYR A 375 1.77 -0.53 15.27
C TYR A 375 0.76 -0.99 14.22
N LEU A 376 0.13 -2.16 14.40
CA LEU A 376 -0.77 -2.75 13.41
C LEU A 376 -1.97 -1.88 13.06
N LEU A 377 -2.74 -1.46 14.08
CA LEU A 377 -3.95 -0.65 13.88
C LEU A 377 -3.62 0.76 13.36
N PRO A 378 -2.62 1.48 13.91
CA PRO A 378 -2.19 2.76 13.33
C PRO A 378 -1.85 2.66 11.84
N ASN A 379 -1.10 1.62 11.43
CA ASN A 379 -0.76 1.43 10.01
C ASN A 379 -2.00 1.16 9.14
N ILE A 380 -2.99 0.41 9.63
CA ILE A 380 -4.26 0.20 8.91
C ILE A 380 -4.98 1.53 8.68
N PHE A 381 -5.18 2.35 9.73
CA PHE A 381 -5.95 3.58 9.62
C PHE A 381 -5.27 4.63 8.74
N MET A 382 -4.00 4.90 9.01
CA MET A 382 -3.23 5.84 8.21
C MET A 382 -3.09 5.34 6.77
N GLY A 383 -2.84 4.04 6.57
CA GLY A 383 -2.66 3.46 5.25
C GLY A 383 -3.91 3.58 4.39
N THR A 384 -5.08 3.36 5.02
CA THR A 384 -6.39 3.52 4.38
C THR A 384 -6.63 4.98 3.96
N TYR A 385 -6.33 5.94 4.84
CA TYR A 385 -6.46 7.37 4.50
C TYR A 385 -5.59 7.77 3.31
N TYR A 386 -4.31 7.35 3.29
CA TYR A 386 -3.41 7.71 2.19
C TYR A 386 -3.70 6.97 0.90
N ALA A 387 -4.11 5.70 0.96
CA ALA A 387 -4.58 4.99 -0.23
C ALA A 387 -5.74 5.77 -0.88
N ASN A 388 -6.64 6.37 -0.09
CA ASN A 388 -7.69 7.23 -0.62
C ASN A 388 -7.14 8.43 -1.38
N LYS A 389 -6.28 9.22 -0.71
CA LYS A 389 -5.72 10.46 -1.26
C LYS A 389 -4.88 10.21 -2.51
N GLN A 390 -4.14 9.10 -2.54
CA GLN A 390 -3.37 8.69 -3.71
C GLN A 390 -4.29 8.30 -4.86
N SER A 391 -5.38 7.58 -4.59
CA SER A 391 -6.36 7.19 -5.61
C SER A 391 -7.07 8.40 -6.21
N THR A 392 -7.54 9.36 -5.38
CA THR A 392 -8.23 10.56 -5.85
C THR A 392 -7.33 11.45 -6.68
N LEU A 393 -6.09 11.66 -6.23
CA LEU A 393 -5.08 12.43 -6.96
C LEU A 393 -4.74 11.79 -8.30
N ALA A 394 -4.50 10.47 -8.32
CA ALA A 394 -4.20 9.74 -9.54
C ALA A 394 -5.36 9.76 -10.54
N GLN A 395 -6.61 9.70 -10.07
CA GLN A 395 -7.78 9.87 -10.93
C GLN A 395 -7.77 11.24 -11.64
N LYS A 396 -7.47 12.31 -10.91
CA LYS A 396 -7.35 13.64 -11.52
C LYS A 396 -6.22 13.76 -12.53
N TYR A 397 -5.11 13.06 -12.31
CA TYR A 397 -4.01 13.03 -13.28
C TYR A 397 -4.37 12.22 -14.54
N GLU A 398 -5.16 11.15 -14.40
CA GLU A 398 -5.72 10.44 -15.55
C GLU A 398 -6.66 11.31 -16.36
N GLU A 399 -7.54 12.09 -15.72
CA GLU A 399 -8.48 12.98 -16.43
C GLU A 399 -7.74 13.97 -17.34
N VAL A 400 -6.66 14.59 -16.85
CA VAL A 400 -5.82 15.50 -17.65
C VAL A 400 -5.16 14.78 -18.83
N THR A 401 -4.56 13.62 -18.57
CA THR A 401 -3.80 12.89 -19.60
C THR A 401 -4.67 12.20 -20.63
N ALA A 402 -5.85 11.72 -20.24
CA ALA A 402 -6.79 11.01 -21.11
C ALA A 402 -7.26 11.89 -22.28
N ILE A 403 -7.48 13.18 -22.05
CA ILE A 403 -7.90 14.13 -23.09
C ILE A 403 -6.83 14.28 -24.17
N ILE A 404 -5.56 14.37 -23.76
CA ILE A 404 -4.41 14.48 -24.66
C ILE A 404 -4.26 13.20 -25.49
N ILE A 405 -4.34 12.04 -24.83
CA ILE A 405 -4.20 10.73 -25.48
C ILE A 405 -5.34 10.49 -26.48
N LEU A 406 -6.58 10.78 -26.08
CA LEU A 406 -7.76 10.63 -26.93
C LEU A 406 -7.68 11.50 -28.19
N ALA A 407 -7.25 12.76 -28.04
CA ALA A 407 -7.08 13.68 -29.15
C ALA A 407 -6.01 13.19 -30.15
N TYR A 408 -4.89 12.68 -29.63
CA TYR A 408 -3.83 12.09 -30.46
C TYR A 408 -4.33 10.84 -31.21
N ASP A 409 -4.98 9.91 -30.52
CA ASP A 409 -5.46 8.67 -31.14
C ASP A 409 -6.51 8.96 -32.22
N THR A 410 -7.39 9.94 -31.99
CA THR A 410 -8.38 10.41 -32.98
C THR A 410 -7.71 10.97 -34.22
N LYS A 411 -6.65 11.78 -34.06
CA LYS A 411 -5.89 12.34 -35.18
C LYS A 411 -5.22 11.24 -36.01
N MET A 412 -4.56 10.29 -35.34
CA MET A 412 -3.89 9.16 -35.99
C MET A 412 -4.89 8.29 -36.78
N GLU A 413 -6.10 8.07 -36.25
CA GLU A 413 -7.16 7.36 -36.96
C GLU A 413 -7.58 8.11 -38.23
N GLN A 414 -7.82 9.42 -38.15
CA GLN A 414 -8.19 10.25 -39.29
C GLN A 414 -7.10 10.26 -40.38
N GLU A 415 -5.84 10.38 -39.99
CA GLU A 415 -4.70 10.31 -40.91
C GLU A 415 -4.64 8.94 -41.60
N SER A 416 -4.83 7.84 -40.85
CA SER A 416 -4.85 6.48 -41.41
C SER A 416 -5.99 6.23 -42.39
N LEU A 417 -7.14 6.89 -42.19
CA LEU A 417 -8.30 6.83 -43.09
C LEU A 417 -8.11 7.69 -44.34
N SER A 418 -7.39 8.80 -44.24
CA SER A 418 -7.08 9.68 -45.38
C SER A 418 -6.05 9.08 -46.36
N LEU A 419 -5.27 8.09 -45.90
CA LEU A 419 -4.26 7.37 -46.68
C LEU A 419 -4.79 6.10 -47.37
N LYS A 420 -6.04 5.71 -47.12
CA LYS A 420 -6.75 4.60 -47.78
C LYS A 420 -7.69 5.14 -48.85
#